data_AF-A0A972XL74-F1
#
_entry.id   AF-A0A972XL74-F1
#
_cell.length_a   1.000
_cell.length_b   1.000
_cell.length_c   1.000
_cell.angle_alpha   90.00
_cell.angle_beta   90.00
_cell.angle_gamma   90.00
#
_symmetry.space_group_name_H-M   'P 1'
#
loop_
_entity.id
_entity.type
_entity.pdbx_description
1 polymer ?
#
loop_
_entity_poly.entity_id
_entity_poly.type
_entity_poly.pdbx_seq_one_letter_code
_entity_poly.pdbx_strand_id
1 'polypeptide(L)'
;MKIAVIGGGPGGLYFSSLVKQLDPAAEITVWERNAPDDTFGFGVVFSDQTLSGIKASDRSAFEDMGRSFAYWDDIDITLNGEMMTIGGNGFAA
;
A
#
# COMPACT_ATOMS: atom_id res chain seq x y z
N MET A 1 1.50 18.00 17.69
CA MET A 1 2.61 17.04 17.88
C MET A 1 3.73 17.34 16.89
N LYS A 2 5.00 16.99 17.14
CA LYS A 2 6.09 17.11 16.14
C LYS A 2 6.63 15.73 15.77
N ILE A 3 6.72 15.42 14.48
CA ILE A 3 7.14 14.09 13.98
C ILE A 3 8.18 14.25 12.88
N ALA A 4 9.29 13.52 13.01
CA ALA A 4 10.28 13.37 11.96
C ALA A 4 10.10 12.00 11.28
N VAL A 5 9.94 12.00 9.96
CA VAL A 5 9.83 10.79 9.13
C VAL A 5 11.08 10.68 8.27
N ILE A 6 11.75 9.53 8.33
CA ILE A 6 12.95 9.25 7.53
C ILE A 6 12.52 8.33 6.37
N GLY A 7 12.58 8.84 5.16
CA GLY A 7 12.13 8.18 3.93
C GLY A 7 10.81 8.75 3.40
N GLY A 8 10.84 9.25 2.16
CA GLY A 8 9.72 9.74 1.36
C GLY A 8 9.10 8.68 0.44
N GLY A 9 9.31 7.40 0.73
CA GLY A 9 8.63 6.30 0.06
C GLY A 9 7.14 6.20 0.45
N PRO A 10 6.40 5.24 -0.15
CA PRO A 10 4.95 5.10 0.04
C PRO A 10 4.56 4.96 1.52
N GLY A 11 5.31 4.22 2.32
CA GLY A 11 5.04 4.07 3.75
C GLY A 11 5.17 5.38 4.54
N GLY A 12 6.23 6.16 4.30
CA GLY A 12 6.48 7.41 5.02
C GLY A 12 5.50 8.52 4.63
N LEU A 13 5.20 8.63 3.33
CA LEU A 13 4.21 9.59 2.83
C LEU A 13 2.78 9.23 3.27
N TYR A 14 2.40 7.95 3.18
CA TYR A 14 1.07 7.52 3.60
C TYR A 14 0.86 7.68 5.11
N PHE A 15 1.83 7.32 5.93
CA PHE A 15 1.81 7.62 7.36
C PHE A 15 1.61 9.12 7.64
N SER A 16 2.38 9.97 6.95
CA SER A 16 2.30 11.42 7.12
C SER A 16 0.91 11.96 6.75
N SER A 17 0.30 11.42 5.68
CA SER A 17 -1.08 11.72 5.28
C SER A 17 -2.09 11.33 6.37
N LEU A 18 -2.02 10.08 6.86
CA LEU A 18 -2.92 9.59 7.91
C LEU A 18 -2.84 10.41 9.18
N VAL A 19 -1.63 10.79 9.61
CA VAL A 19 -1.46 11.67 10.78
C VAL A 19 -2.13 13.03 10.54
N LYS A 20 -1.99 13.62 9.34
CA LYS A 20 -2.66 14.88 9.02
C LYS A 20 -4.18 14.79 8.96
N GLN A 21 -4.72 13.62 8.59
CA GLN A 21 -6.16 13.37 8.65
C GLN A 21 -6.67 13.32 10.11
N LEU A 22 -5.89 12.75 11.02
CA LEU A 22 -6.23 12.62 12.44
C LEU A 22 -6.00 13.91 13.24
N ASP A 23 -4.87 14.59 13.00
CA ASP A 23 -4.47 15.84 13.64
C ASP A 23 -3.86 16.80 12.59
N PRO A 24 -4.67 17.70 12.01
CA PRO A 24 -4.19 18.69 11.05
C PRO A 24 -3.09 19.61 11.61
N ALA A 25 -3.05 19.80 12.94
CA ALA A 25 -2.08 20.66 13.61
C ALA A 25 -0.74 19.95 13.91
N ALA A 26 -0.62 18.65 13.64
CA ALA A 26 0.65 17.94 13.76
C ALA A 26 1.70 18.54 12.79
N GLU A 27 2.88 18.90 13.29
CA GLU A 27 4.01 19.30 12.47
C GLU A 27 4.79 18.05 12.06
N ILE A 28 4.88 17.80 10.75
CA ILE A 28 5.55 16.62 10.21
C ILE A 28 6.66 17.10 9.28
N THR A 29 7.87 16.56 9.44
CA THR A 29 8.99 16.79 8.52
C THR A 29 9.45 15.46 7.95
N VAL A 30 9.36 15.32 6.63
CA VAL A 30 9.82 14.14 5.89
C VAL A 30 11.21 14.43 5.34
N TRP A 31 12.16 13.56 5.66
CA TRP A 31 13.53 13.60 5.18
C TRP A 31 13.73 12.48 4.16
N GLU A 32 13.83 12.84 2.89
CA GLU A 32 14.16 11.92 1.79
C GLU A 32 15.53 12.27 1.24
N ARG A 33 16.33 11.24 0.95
CA ARG A 33 17.68 11.38 0.37
C ARG A 33 17.60 11.67 -1.12
N ASN A 34 16.67 11.02 -1.81
CA ASN A 34 16.51 11.06 -3.25
C ASN A 34 15.71 12.28 -3.71
N ALA A 35 15.82 12.62 -5.00
CA ALA A 35 14.93 13.62 -5.60
C ALA A 35 13.48 13.10 -5.63
N PRO A 36 12.46 13.97 -5.60
CA PRO A 36 11.05 13.56 -5.59
C PRO A 36 10.64 12.65 -6.77
N ASP A 37 11.33 12.76 -7.89
CA ASP A 37 11.15 12.01 -9.13
C ASP A 37 12.10 10.81 -9.27
N ASP A 38 13.04 10.64 -8.34
CA ASP A 38 13.94 9.48 -8.28
C ASP A 38 13.27 8.31 -7.55
N THR A 39 12.20 7.82 -8.17
CA THR A 39 11.42 6.68 -7.69
C THR A 39 12.02 5.38 -8.20
N PHE A 40 12.31 4.46 -7.29
CA PHE A 40 12.64 3.08 -7.66
C PHE A 40 11.34 2.36 -8.04
N GLY A 41 11.25 1.85 -9.27
CA GLY A 41 10.11 1.06 -9.72
C GLY A 41 10.14 -0.32 -9.07
N PHE A 42 9.27 -0.55 -8.09
CA PHE A 42 8.99 -1.88 -7.56
C PHE A 42 7.48 -2.09 -7.50
N GLY A 43 7.02 -3.26 -7.94
CA GLY A 43 5.63 -3.67 -7.79
C GLY A 43 5.36 -4.08 -6.34
N VAL A 44 4.21 -3.68 -5.82
CA VAL A 44 3.73 -4.12 -4.50
C VAL A 44 2.40 -4.83 -4.73
N VAL A 45 2.22 -5.97 -4.08
CA VAL A 45 0.93 -6.66 -4.01
C VAL A 45 0.36 -6.51 -2.61
N PHE A 46 -0.93 -6.23 -2.51
CA PHE A 46 -1.66 -6.18 -1.24
C PHE A 46 -2.62 -7.34 -1.15
N SER A 47 -2.63 -8.05 -0.02
CA SER A 47 -3.69 -9.01 0.27
C SER A 47 -5.01 -8.32 0.55
N ASP A 48 -6.11 -9.03 0.40
CA ASP A 48 -7.45 -8.55 0.79
C ASP A 48 -7.51 -8.07 2.25
N GLN A 49 -6.76 -8.71 3.14
CA GLN A 49 -6.67 -8.29 4.53
C GLN A 49 -6.01 -6.90 4.64
N THR A 50 -4.90 -6.67 3.93
CA THR A 50 -4.23 -5.36 3.94
C THR A 50 -5.10 -4.29 3.29
N LEU A 51 -5.71 -4.60 2.15
CA LEU A 51 -6.65 -3.71 1.45
C LEU A 51 -7.83 -3.32 2.34
N SER A 52 -8.36 -4.25 3.11
CA SER A 52 -9.43 -3.99 4.08
C SER A 52 -8.99 -3.01 5.18
N GLY A 53 -7.75 -3.13 5.66
CA GLY A 53 -7.18 -2.20 6.64
C GLY A 53 -7.00 -0.79 6.08
N ILE A 54 -6.53 -0.68 4.83
CA ILE A 54 -6.41 0.62 4.12
C ILE A 54 -7.79 1.23 3.95
N LYS A 55 -8.76 0.46 3.45
CA LYS A 55 -10.15 0.90 3.23
C LYS A 55 -10.85 1.42 4.49
N ALA A 56 -10.51 0.86 5.65
CA ALA A 56 -11.02 1.29 6.94
C ALA A 56 -10.35 2.58 7.45
N SER A 57 -9.08 2.79 7.10
CA SER A 57 -8.28 3.94 7.54
C SER A 57 -8.44 5.17 6.63
N ASP A 58 -8.47 4.94 5.31
CA ASP A 58 -8.55 5.97 4.28
C ASP A 58 -9.34 5.40 3.08
N ARG A 59 -10.63 5.74 3.02
CA ARG A 59 -11.50 5.28 1.95
C ARG A 59 -11.12 5.87 0.60
N SER A 60 -10.68 7.13 0.57
CA SER A 60 -10.32 7.83 -0.67
C SER A 60 -9.11 7.15 -1.30
N ALA A 61 -8.06 6.90 -0.52
CA ALA A 61 -6.86 6.22 -1.00
C ALA A 61 -7.21 4.82 -1.52
N PHE A 62 -8.06 4.05 -0.82
CA PHE A 62 -8.50 2.74 -1.29
C PHE A 62 -9.24 2.81 -2.64
N GLU A 63 -10.19 3.74 -2.79
CA GLU A 63 -10.95 3.91 -4.04
C GLU A 63 -10.07 4.41 -5.19
N ASP A 64 -9.12 5.29 -4.89
CA ASP A 64 -8.20 5.84 -5.87
C ASP A 64 -7.22 4.80 -6.41
N MET A 65 -6.63 4.00 -5.52
CA MET A 65 -5.77 2.88 -5.93
C MET A 65 -6.58 1.79 -6.65
N GLY A 66 -7.80 1.51 -6.18
CA GLY A 66 -8.70 0.52 -6.78
C GLY A 66 -9.03 0.75 -8.25
N ARG A 67 -8.95 1.99 -8.74
CA ARG A 67 -9.15 2.30 -10.17
C ARG A 67 -8.02 1.81 -11.07
N SER A 68 -6.86 1.51 -10.50
CA SER A 68 -5.66 1.06 -11.23
C SER A 68 -5.27 -0.39 -10.94
N PHE A 69 -5.98 -1.05 -10.01
CA PHE A 69 -5.63 -2.41 -9.60
C PHE A 69 -5.95 -3.46 -10.66
N ALA A 70 -5.05 -4.41 -10.79
CA ALA A 70 -5.40 -5.76 -11.21
C ALA A 70 -5.68 -6.61 -9.97
N TYR A 71 -6.74 -7.42 -10.00
CA TYR A 71 -7.18 -8.26 -8.89
C TYR A 71 -7.14 -9.73 -9.27
N TRP A 72 -6.67 -10.56 -8.35
CA TRP A 72 -6.62 -12.02 -8.46
C TRP A 72 -7.14 -12.63 -7.16
N ASP A 73 -7.90 -13.72 -7.24
CA ASP A 73 -8.50 -14.41 -6.10
C ASP A 73 -7.88 -15.80 -5.87
N ASP A 74 -7.86 -16.59 -6.95
CA ASP A 74 -7.33 -17.95 -6.94
C ASP A 74 -5.84 -18.00 -7.31
N ILE A 75 -5.11 -18.90 -6.65
CA ILE A 75 -3.71 -19.22 -6.94
C ILE A 75 -3.61 -20.64 -7.46
N ASP A 76 -3.17 -20.80 -8.70
CA ASP A 76 -2.79 -22.10 -9.25
C ASP A 76 -1.35 -22.43 -8.89
N ILE A 77 -1.15 -23.57 -8.24
CA ILE A 77 0.15 -24.13 -7.90
C ILE A 77 0.38 -25.36 -8.77
N THR A 78 1.44 -25.33 -9.57
CA THR A 78 1.88 -26.51 -10.33
C THR A 78 3.10 -27.11 -9.64
N LEU A 79 2.95 -28.36 -9.17
CA LEU A 79 4.02 -29.11 -8.51
C LEU A 79 4.10 -30.51 -9.12
N ASN A 80 5.27 -30.90 -9.62
CA ASN A 80 5.50 -32.22 -10.25
C ASN A 80 4.53 -32.57 -11.39
N GLY A 81 4.02 -31.56 -12.11
CA GLY A 81 3.06 -31.75 -13.20
C GLY A 81 1.60 -31.91 -12.75
N GLU A 82 1.33 -31.87 -11.45
CA GLU A 82 -0.02 -31.76 -10.90
C GLU A 82 -0.34 -30.29 -10.62
N MET A 83 -1.55 -29.85 -10.99
CA MET A 83 -2.05 -28.51 -10.73
C MET A 83 -3.08 -28.56 -9.60
N MET A 84 -2.91 -27.70 -8.61
CA MET A 84 -3.88 -27.48 -7.53
C MET A 84 -4.24 -25.99 -7.45
N THR A 85 -5.53 -25.70 -7.35
CA THR A 85 -6.03 -24.34 -7.17
C THR A 85 -6.32 -24.10 -5.70
N ILE A 86 -5.79 -23.01 -5.15
CA ILE A 86 -6.07 -22.54 -3.79
C ILE A 86 -6.79 -21.20 -3.87
N GLY A 87 -8.06 -21.17 -3.49
CA GLY A 87 -8.85 -19.94 -3.39
C GLY A 87 -8.78 -19.27 -2.02
N GLY A 88 -9.41 -18.09 -1.92
CA GLY A 88 -9.54 -17.34 -0.66
C GLY A 88 -8.28 -16.58 -0.24
N ASN A 89 -7.33 -16.39 -1.16
CA ASN A 89 -6.09 -15.66 -0.93
C ASN A 89 -6.01 -14.43 -1.85
N GLY A 90 -7.10 -13.69 -2.00
CA GLY A 90 -7.16 -12.57 -2.94
C GLY A 90 -6.11 -11.49 -2.69
N PHE A 91 -5.57 -10.97 -3.79
CA PHE A 91 -4.58 -9.89 -3.79
C PHE A 91 -4.74 -8.95 -4.99
N ALA A 92 -4.27 -7.72 -4.82
CA ALA A 92 -4.26 -6.70 -5.88
C ALA A 92 -2.85 -6.11 -6.08
N ALA A 93 -2.57 -5.71 -7.32
CA ALA A 93 -1.35 -4.98 -7.74
C ALA A 93 -1.75 -3.68 -8.45
#